data_AF-A0A2T4TMK6-F1
#
_entry.id   AF-A0A2T4TMK6-F1
#
_cell.length_a   1.000
_cell.length_b   1.000
_cell.length_c   1.000
_cell.angle_alpha   90.00
_cell.angle_beta   90.00
_cell.angle_gamma   90.00
#
_symmetry.space_group_name_H-M   'P 1'
#
loop_
_entity.id
_entity.type
_entity.pdbx_description
1 polymer ?
#
loop_
_entity_poly.entity_id
_entity_poly.type
_entity_poly.pdbx_seq_one_letter_code
_entity_poly.pdbx_strand_id
1 'polypeptide(L)'
;MNKTLWKIFFIALVAQLTSFWILAIPDTGHEWGKSFIFFCVSLVLLDKYGSTQKITNIILWILAGRLILELPMRIFDFMDCLPSFYITIVEITAIIAAGIYYKFRTAYVLIVITIIAVVLNTLIPPIWLKFVESVLHVSYS
;
A
#
# COMPACT_ATOMS: atom_id res chain seq x y z
N MET A 1 -6.16 16.08 21.18
CA MET A 1 -5.87 15.05 20.15
C MET A 1 -6.77 15.27 18.94
N ASN A 2 -6.23 15.37 17.72
CA ASN A 2 -7.00 15.80 16.54
C ASN A 2 -7.93 14.68 16.05
N LYS A 3 -9.25 14.82 16.29
CA LYS A 3 -10.29 13.84 15.92
C LYS A 3 -10.26 13.47 14.43
N THR A 4 -9.83 14.38 13.56
CA THR A 4 -9.75 14.15 12.11
C THR A 4 -8.68 13.13 11.73
N LEU A 5 -7.50 13.20 12.36
CA LEU A 5 -6.40 12.29 12.07
C LEU A 5 -6.70 10.86 12.50
N TRP A 6 -7.41 10.69 13.62
CA TRP A 6 -7.94 9.38 14.03
C TRP A 6 -8.99 8.83 13.06
N LYS A 7 -9.84 9.69 12.47
CA LYS A 7 -10.76 9.23 11.42
C LYS A 7 -10.00 8.71 10.20
N ILE A 8 -8.96 9.44 9.76
CA ILE A 8 -8.07 9.02 8.66
C ILE A 8 -7.44 7.65 8.97
N PHE A 9 -6.91 7.49 10.19
CA PHE A 9 -6.37 6.23 10.68
C PHE A 9 -7.36 5.08 10.56
N PHE A 10 -8.56 5.24 11.12
CA PHE A 10 -9.56 4.17 11.15
C PHE A 10 -10.08 3.84 9.76
N ILE A 11 -10.20 4.82 8.85
CA ILE A 11 -10.55 4.56 7.45
C ILE A 11 -9.47 3.73 6.75
N ALA A 12 -8.20 4.08 6.94
CA ALA A 12 -7.09 3.31 6.38
C ALA A 12 -6.99 1.90 6.96
N LEU A 13 -7.25 1.75 8.26
CA LEU A 13 -7.32 0.44 8.93
C LEU A 13 -8.47 -0.41 8.37
N VAL A 14 -9.65 0.18 8.15
CA VAL A 14 -10.79 -0.52 7.53
C VAL A 14 -10.45 -0.94 6.10
N ALA A 15 -9.78 -0.09 5.32
CA ALA A 15 -9.32 -0.44 3.97
C ALA A 15 -8.31 -1.61 4.00
N GLN A 16 -7.42 -1.67 5.00
CA GLN A 16 -6.54 -2.82 5.20
C GLN A 16 -7.37 -4.09 5.50
N LEU A 17 -8.30 -4.02 6.44
CA LEU A 17 -9.13 -5.17 6.84
C LEU A 17 -10.02 -5.69 5.71
N THR A 18 -10.55 -4.82 4.85
CA THR A 18 -11.36 -5.25 3.70
C THR A 18 -10.50 -5.80 2.57
N SER A 19 -9.29 -5.26 2.38
CA SER A 19 -8.36 -5.75 1.34
C SER A 19 -7.70 -7.09 1.69
N PHE A 20 -7.70 -7.51 2.96
CA PHE A 20 -7.32 -8.88 3.37
C PHE A 20 -8.16 -9.96 2.65
N TRP A 21 -9.45 -9.69 2.39
CA TRP A 21 -10.33 -10.65 1.72
C TRP A 21 -10.03 -10.82 0.23
N ILE A 22 -9.34 -9.87 -0.38
CA ILE A 22 -8.96 -9.95 -1.79
C ILE A 22 -8.05 -11.18 -1.98
N LEU A 23 -7.19 -11.50 -1.01
CA LEU A 23 -6.30 -12.69 -1.01
C LEU A 23 -7.04 -14.04 -1.05
N ALA A 24 -8.34 -14.09 -0.77
CA ALA A 24 -9.12 -15.33 -0.82
C ALA A 24 -9.54 -15.72 -2.25
N ILE A 25 -9.41 -14.81 -3.22
CA ILE A 25 -9.62 -15.10 -4.63
C ILE A 25 -8.32 -15.74 -5.16
N PRO A 26 -8.30 -16.79 -5.98
CA PRO A 26 -7.05 -17.33 -6.51
C PRO A 26 -6.83 -16.77 -7.93
N ASP A 27 -5.96 -15.77 -8.10
CA ASP A 27 -5.44 -15.25 -9.39
C ASP A 27 -4.63 -13.95 -9.19
N THR A 28 -3.53 -13.74 -9.92
CA THR A 28 -2.53 -12.63 -9.85
C THR A 28 -3.05 -11.18 -9.85
N GLY A 29 -4.36 -10.94 -9.86
CA GLY A 29 -4.99 -9.62 -9.76
C GLY A 29 -5.01 -8.99 -8.36
N HIS A 30 -4.57 -9.71 -7.31
CA HIS A 30 -4.59 -9.25 -5.91
C HIS A 30 -3.86 -7.94 -5.67
N GLU A 31 -2.66 -7.87 -6.21
CA GLU A 31 -1.68 -6.83 -5.91
C GLU A 31 -2.14 -5.49 -6.49
N TRP A 32 -2.66 -5.55 -7.72
CA TRP A 32 -3.31 -4.45 -8.41
C TRP A 32 -4.48 -3.90 -7.60
N GLY A 33 -5.38 -4.78 -7.14
CA GLY A 33 -6.55 -4.37 -6.35
C GLY A 33 -6.15 -3.62 -5.08
N LYS A 34 -5.19 -4.16 -4.33
CA LYS A 34 -4.73 -3.59 -3.06
C LYS A 34 -4.07 -2.22 -3.22
N SER A 35 -3.09 -2.12 -4.11
CA SER A 35 -2.37 -0.87 -4.35
C SER A 35 -3.28 0.21 -4.93
N PHE A 36 -4.21 -0.15 -5.83
CA PHE A 36 -5.21 0.76 -6.37
C PHE A 36 -6.19 1.27 -5.30
N ILE A 37 -6.71 0.39 -4.43
CA ILE A 37 -7.58 0.79 -3.32
C ILE A 37 -6.87 1.82 -2.43
N PHE A 38 -5.63 1.56 -2.04
CA PHE A 38 -4.87 2.48 -1.20
C PHE A 38 -4.55 3.80 -1.91
N PHE A 39 -4.29 3.80 -3.21
CA PHE A 39 -4.17 5.03 -3.99
C PHE A 39 -5.48 5.85 -3.95
N CYS A 40 -6.62 5.22 -4.26
CA CYS A 40 -7.93 5.88 -4.29
C CYS A 40 -8.36 6.39 -2.91
N VAL A 41 -8.25 5.55 -1.87
CA VAL A 41 -8.57 5.94 -0.48
C VAL A 41 -7.70 7.12 -0.06
N SER A 42 -6.41 7.10 -0.39
CA SER A 42 -5.50 8.21 -0.09
C SER A 42 -5.91 9.49 -0.79
N LEU A 43 -6.27 9.43 -2.08
CA LEU A 43 -6.76 10.59 -2.81
C LEU A 43 -8.05 11.16 -2.20
N VAL A 44 -9.03 10.30 -1.89
CA VAL A 44 -10.30 10.72 -1.27
C VAL A 44 -10.06 11.41 0.08
N LEU A 45 -9.16 10.87 0.90
CA LEU A 45 -8.82 11.46 2.20
C LEU A 45 -8.06 12.78 2.05
N LEU A 46 -7.17 12.88 1.06
CA LEU A 46 -6.47 14.13 0.74
C LEU A 46 -7.43 15.20 0.22
N ASP A 47 -8.37 14.85 -0.66
CA ASP A 47 -9.40 15.76 -1.15
C ASP A 47 -10.30 16.26 -0.02
N LYS A 48 -10.69 15.37 0.90
CA LYS A 48 -11.60 15.69 1.99
C LYS A 48 -10.94 16.50 3.11
N TYR A 49 -9.68 16.23 3.43
CA TYR A 49 -9.02 16.77 4.62
C TYR A 49 -7.81 17.65 4.33
N GLY A 50 -7.33 17.71 3.08
CA GLY A 50 -6.12 18.43 2.69
C GLY A 50 -6.17 19.95 2.82
N SER A 51 -7.37 20.54 2.93
CA SER A 51 -7.56 21.95 3.25
C SER A 51 -7.37 22.27 4.74
N THR A 52 -7.53 21.27 5.61
CA THR A 52 -7.48 21.44 7.08
C THR A 52 -6.27 20.80 7.73
N GLN A 53 -5.61 19.86 7.06
CA GLN A 53 -4.47 19.12 7.55
C GLN A 53 -3.33 19.15 6.52
N LYS A 54 -2.09 19.14 6.99
CA LYS A 54 -0.92 18.99 6.12
C LYS A 54 -0.98 17.65 5.39
N ILE A 55 -0.68 17.65 4.09
CA ILE A 55 -0.59 16.43 3.24
C ILE A 55 0.25 15.35 3.93
N THR A 56 1.41 15.72 4.47
CA THR A 56 2.32 14.81 5.18
C THR A 56 1.64 14.13 6.38
N ASN A 57 0.84 14.86 7.16
CA ASN A 57 0.09 14.27 8.27
C ASN A 57 -0.94 13.27 7.77
N ILE A 58 -1.70 13.61 6.73
CA ILE A 58 -2.70 12.70 6.16
C ILE A 58 -2.02 11.40 5.70
N ILE A 59 -0.93 11.50 4.94
CA ILE A 59 -0.15 10.36 4.46
C ILE A 59 0.38 9.50 5.62
N LEU A 60 1.00 10.10 6.63
CA LEU A 60 1.54 9.38 7.78
C LEU A 60 0.46 8.61 8.55
N TRP A 61 -0.73 9.20 8.70
CA TRP A 61 -1.84 8.55 9.40
C TRP A 61 -2.51 7.44 8.58
N ILE A 62 -2.52 7.56 7.25
CA ILE A 62 -2.92 6.46 6.35
C ILE A 62 -1.91 5.30 6.48
N LEU A 63 -0.61 5.61 6.39
CA LEU A 63 0.46 4.61 6.55
C LEU A 63 0.38 3.92 7.91
N ALA A 64 0.13 4.66 8.99
CA ALA A 64 -0.05 4.08 10.32
C ALA A 64 -1.24 3.11 10.36
N GLY A 65 -2.39 3.50 9.82
CA GLY A 65 -3.58 2.64 9.77
C GLY A 65 -3.37 1.37 8.94
N ARG A 66 -2.60 1.47 7.85
CA ARG A 66 -2.21 0.34 7.01
C ARG A 66 -1.21 -0.59 7.69
N LEU A 67 -0.21 -0.04 8.38
CA LEU A 67 0.90 -0.82 8.94
C LEU A 67 0.61 -1.45 10.30
N ILE A 68 -0.33 -0.91 11.09
CA ILE A 68 -0.49 -1.30 12.51
C ILE A 68 -0.72 -2.80 12.74
N LEU A 69 -1.37 -3.50 11.80
CA LEU A 69 -1.62 -4.94 11.91
C LEU A 69 -0.43 -5.79 11.46
N GLU A 70 0.32 -5.32 10.46
CA GLU A 70 1.45 -6.07 9.91
C GLU A 70 2.73 -5.86 10.70
N LEU A 71 2.92 -4.68 11.31
CA LEU A 71 4.15 -4.31 11.98
C LEU A 71 4.53 -5.28 13.11
N PRO A 72 3.60 -5.72 14.00
CA PRO A 72 3.90 -6.74 15.00
C PRO A 72 4.35 -8.06 14.37
N MET A 73 3.62 -8.58 13.37
CA MET A 73 3.97 -9.83 12.70
C MET A 73 5.36 -9.75 12.06
N ARG A 74 5.66 -8.64 11.39
CA ARG A 74 6.97 -8.43 10.74
C ARG A 74 8.13 -8.23 11.71
N ILE A 75 7.88 -7.77 12.94
CA ILE A 75 8.90 -7.64 13.98
C ILE A 75 9.23 -9.00 14.61
N PHE A 76 8.20 -9.80 14.91
CA PHE A 76 8.38 -11.06 15.60
C PHE A 76 8.73 -12.21 14.65
N ASP A 77 8.30 -12.14 13.39
CA ASP A 77 8.42 -13.22 12.42
C ASP A 77 8.66 -12.70 10.99
N PHE A 78 9.80 -12.02 10.81
CA PHE A 78 10.12 -11.39 9.53
C PHE A 78 10.30 -12.40 8.39
N MET A 79 10.94 -13.55 8.65
CA MET A 79 11.25 -14.54 7.62
C MET A 79 9.98 -15.14 7.02
N ASP A 80 9.00 -15.49 7.85
CA ASP A 80 7.72 -16.03 7.37
C ASP A 80 6.88 -14.95 6.67
N CYS A 81 7.10 -13.68 7.00
CA CYS A 81 6.46 -12.53 6.35
C CYS A 81 7.19 -12.03 5.09
N LEU A 82 8.36 -12.58 4.76
CA LEU A 82 9.20 -12.13 3.65
C LEU A 82 8.51 -12.29 2.27
N PRO A 83 7.79 -13.40 1.97
CA PRO A 83 7.07 -13.54 0.71
C PRO A 83 6.05 -12.41 0.49
N SER A 84 5.38 -11.95 1.54
CA SER A 84 4.33 -10.91 1.46
C SER A 84 4.87 -9.49 1.66
N PHE A 85 6.17 -9.30 1.89
CA PHE A 85 6.76 -7.99 2.17
C PHE A 85 6.71 -7.04 0.98
N TYR A 86 6.86 -7.53 -0.25
CA TYR A 86 6.78 -6.67 -1.43
C TYR A 86 5.41 -6.00 -1.56
N ILE A 87 4.32 -6.70 -1.21
CA ILE A 87 2.95 -6.15 -1.25
C ILE A 87 2.86 -4.88 -0.40
N THR A 88 3.48 -4.89 0.78
CA THR A 88 3.58 -3.71 1.65
C THR A 88 4.28 -2.55 0.98
N ILE A 89 5.39 -2.81 0.30
CA ILE A 89 6.13 -1.79 -0.41
C ILE A 89 5.30 -1.19 -1.55
N VAL A 90 4.57 -2.01 -2.30
CA VAL A 90 3.68 -1.54 -3.37
C VAL A 90 2.56 -0.64 -2.81
N GLU A 91 1.89 -1.05 -1.73
CA GLU A 91 0.83 -0.24 -1.11
C GLU A 91 1.36 1.08 -0.52
N ILE A 92 2.51 1.06 0.16
CA ILE A 92 3.17 2.28 0.66
C ILE A 92 3.47 3.23 -0.51
N THR A 93 3.99 2.68 -1.61
CA THR A 93 4.32 3.48 -2.80
C THR A 93 3.06 4.08 -3.43
N ALA A 94 1.96 3.34 -3.45
CA ALA A 94 0.67 3.84 -3.93
C ALA A 94 0.11 4.99 -3.05
N ILE A 95 0.23 4.89 -1.73
CA ILE A 95 -0.16 5.97 -0.79
C ILE A 95 0.67 7.23 -1.05
N ILE A 96 1.98 7.08 -1.19
CA ILE A 96 2.89 8.21 -1.49
C ILE A 96 2.57 8.82 -2.85
N ALA A 97 2.36 7.97 -3.87
CA ALA A 97 1.99 8.39 -5.22
C ALA A 97 0.70 9.22 -5.23
N ALA A 98 -0.31 8.85 -4.43
CA ALA A 98 -1.52 9.65 -4.26
C ALA A 98 -1.22 11.04 -3.69
N GLY A 99 -0.32 11.14 -2.70
CA GLY A 99 0.15 12.42 -2.16
C GLY A 99 0.86 13.29 -3.19
N ILE A 100 1.70 12.69 -4.03
CA ILE A 100 2.41 13.38 -5.13
C ILE A 100 1.39 13.87 -6.17
N TYR A 101 0.49 13.01 -6.63
CA TYR A 101 -0.54 13.38 -7.59
C TYR A 101 -1.45 14.49 -7.06
N TYR A 102 -1.86 14.40 -5.78
CA TYR A 102 -2.68 15.43 -5.13
C TYR A 102 -2.01 16.81 -5.17
N LYS A 103 -0.68 16.88 -4.98
CA LYS A 103 0.09 18.13 -4.97
C LYS A 103 0.27 18.74 -6.37
N PHE A 104 0.53 17.92 -7.39
CA PHE A 104 0.89 18.42 -8.73
C PHE A 104 -0.28 18.42 -9.73
N ARG A 105 -1.19 17.45 -9.64
CA ARG A 105 -2.41 17.32 -10.48
C ARG A 105 -2.18 17.34 -11.99
N THR A 106 -1.01 16.94 -12.46
CA THR A 106 -0.72 16.88 -13.90
C THR A 106 -0.94 15.47 -14.46
N ALA A 107 -1.34 15.39 -15.73
CA ALA A 107 -1.47 14.12 -16.44
C ALA A 107 -0.13 13.37 -16.52
N TYR A 108 0.99 14.08 -16.69
CA TYR A 108 2.33 13.49 -16.70
C TYR A 108 2.68 12.76 -15.41
N VAL A 109 2.31 13.32 -14.24
CA VAL A 109 2.51 12.64 -12.95
C VAL A 109 1.68 11.36 -12.88
N LEU A 110 0.44 11.38 -13.37
CA LEU A 110 -0.41 10.18 -13.41
C LEU A 110 0.16 9.10 -14.35
N ILE A 111 0.69 9.49 -15.52
CA ILE A 111 1.38 8.58 -16.44
C ILE A 111 2.57 7.91 -15.75
N VAL A 112 3.43 8.69 -15.09
CA VAL A 112 4.60 8.15 -14.36
C VAL A 112 4.17 7.21 -13.23
N ILE A 113 3.16 7.59 -12.44
CA ILE A 113 2.60 6.72 -11.39
C ILE A 113 2.08 5.41 -11.97
N THR A 114 1.42 5.46 -13.13
CA THR A 114 0.89 4.27 -13.82
C THR A 114 2.01 3.36 -14.28
N ILE A 115 3.08 3.90 -14.88
CA ILE A 115 4.25 3.12 -15.29
C ILE A 115 4.89 2.44 -14.08
N ILE A 116 5.09 3.17 -12.98
CA ILE A 116 5.63 2.61 -11.74
C ILE A 116 4.71 1.52 -11.19
N ALA A 117 3.39 1.73 -11.20
CA ALA A 117 2.42 0.74 -10.75
C ALA A 117 2.49 -0.55 -11.59
N VAL A 118 2.62 -0.45 -12.92
CA VAL A 118 2.80 -1.62 -13.80
C VAL A 118 4.05 -2.40 -13.42
N VAL A 119 5.18 -1.71 -13.26
CA VAL A 119 6.45 -2.36 -12.89
C VAL A 119 6.32 -3.08 -11.55
N LEU A 120 5.79 -2.39 -10.53
CA LEU A 120 5.69 -2.90 -9.16
C LEU A 120 4.70 -4.06 -9.00
N ASN A 121 3.59 -4.06 -9.74
CA ASN A 121 2.53 -5.08 -9.62
C ASN A 121 2.65 -6.21 -10.65
N THR A 122 3.59 -6.13 -11.61
CA THR A 122 3.70 -7.16 -12.68
C THR A 122 5.11 -7.71 -12.81
N LEU A 123 6.14 -6.86 -12.76
CA LEU A 123 7.52 -7.29 -13.00
C LEU A 123 8.25 -7.66 -11.71
N ILE A 124 8.04 -6.89 -10.64
CA ILE A 124 8.67 -7.13 -9.34
C ILE A 124 8.20 -8.41 -8.63
N PRO A 125 6.91 -8.78 -8.61
CA PRO A 125 6.44 -9.94 -7.86
C PRO A 125 7.17 -11.26 -8.20
N PRO A 126 7.32 -11.66 -9.48
CA PRO A 126 8.03 -12.91 -9.79
C PRO A 126 9.53 -12.85 -9.46
N ILE A 127 10.15 -11.66 -9.56
CA ILE A 127 11.56 -11.48 -9.19
C ILE A 127 11.72 -11.58 -7.67
N TRP A 128 10.80 -10.97 -6.92
CA TRP A 128 10.79 -11.02 -5.47
C TRP A 128 10.61 -12.45 -4.97
N LEU A 129 9.65 -13.20 -5.52
CA LEU A 129 9.43 -14.59 -5.12
C LEU A 129 10.67 -15.46 -5.35
N LYS A 130 11.31 -15.36 -6.52
CA LYS A 130 12.59 -16.08 -6.77
C LYS A 130 13.70 -15.71 -5.79
N PHE A 131 13.79 -14.43 -5.42
CA PHE A 131 14.72 -13.99 -4.39
C PHE A 131 14.39 -14.64 -3.04
N VAL A 132 13.11 -14.64 -2.63
CA VAL A 132 12.66 -15.25 -1.39
C VAL A 132 12.93 -16.75 -1.36
N GLU A 133 12.67 -17.47 -2.45
CA GLU A 133 13.02 -18.90 -2.59
C GLU A 133 14.50 -19.16 -2.36
N SER A 134 15.37 -18.32 -2.94
CA SER A 134 16.82 -18.44 -2.80
C SER A 134 17.31 -18.20 -1.37
N VAL A 135 16.62 -17.35 -0.60
CA VAL A 135 16.97 -17.00 0.78
C VAL A 135 16.43 -18.02 1.78
N LEU A 136 15.19 -18.49 1.57
CA LEU A 136 14.52 -19.42 2.48
C LEU A 136 14.84 -20.88 2.19
N HIS A 137 15.45 -21.20 1.04
CA HIS A 137 15.64 -22.57 0.56
C HIS A 137 14.32 -23.36 0.45
N VAL A 138 13.24 -22.66 0.11
CA VAL A 138 11.88 -23.21 -0.10
C VAL A 138 11.48 -22.93 -1.55
N SER A 139 10.74 -23.84 -2.19
CA SER A 139 10.15 -23.63 -3.52
C SER A 139 8.67 -23.31 -3.38
N TYR A 140 8.24 -22.17 -3.94
CA TYR A 140 6.83 -21.81 -4.07
C TYR A 140 6.38 -22.23 -5.48
N SER A 141 5.85 -23.44 -5.59
CA SER A 141 5.30 -24.01 -6.83
C SER A 141 3.99 -23.33 -7.25
#